data_AF-H2Y3Y9-F1
#
_entry.id   AF-H2Y3Y9-F1
#
_cell.length_a   1.000
_cell.length_b   1.000
_cell.length_c   1.000
_cell.angle_alpha   90.00
_cell.angle_beta   90.00
_cell.angle_gamma   90.00
#
_symmetry.space_group_name_H-M   'P 1'
#
loop_
_entity.id
_entity.type
_entity.pdbx_description
1 polymer ?
#
loop_
_entity_poly.entity_id
_entity_poly.type
_entity_poly.pdbx_seq_one_letter_code
_entity_poly.pdbx_strand_id
1 'polypeptide(L)'
;QGEASKVLMSVISGESVEVAKDMTDAEILGVAMRILRNVFTEKEVPEPSDYFITRWRNDPYAQMAYSFVGTGGSGEDYDEVAAPVGGRLFFAGEV
;
A
#
# COMPACT_ATOMS: atom_id res chain seq x y z
N GLN A 1 -29.94 16.29 1.59
CA GLN A 1 -28.70 16.91 2.12
C GLN A 1 -27.85 15.74 2.59
N GLY A 2 -26.91 15.26 1.77
CA GLY A 2 -26.12 14.07 2.09
C GLY A 2 -25.08 14.42 3.14
N GLU A 3 -25.10 13.73 4.27
CA GLU A 3 -24.08 13.90 5.32
C GLU A 3 -22.71 13.56 4.75
N ALA A 4 -21.73 14.45 4.90
CA ALA A 4 -20.37 14.21 4.43
C ALA A 4 -19.75 13.05 5.22
N SER A 5 -19.32 12.00 4.51
CA SER A 5 -18.64 10.85 5.12
C SER A 5 -17.30 11.27 5.71
N LYS A 6 -17.01 10.82 6.93
CA LYS A 6 -15.76 11.11 7.66
C LYS A 6 -14.83 9.91 7.53
N VAL A 7 -14.01 9.90 6.48
CA VAL A 7 -13.07 8.80 6.18
C VAL A 7 -11.66 9.39 6.05
N LEU A 8 -10.70 8.74 6.69
CA LEU A 8 -9.27 9.03 6.54
C LEU A 8 -8.59 7.83 5.88
N MET A 9 -7.55 8.11 5.10
CA MET A 9 -6.67 7.10 4.49
C MET A 9 -5.23 7.49 4.75
N SER A 10 -4.38 6.50 5.00
CA SER A 10 -2.94 6.67 5.17
C SER A 10 -2.20 5.55 4.44
N VAL A 11 -0.91 5.76 4.19
CA VAL A 11 -0.04 4.83 3.47
C VAL A 11 1.12 4.42 4.38
N ILE A 12 1.45 3.13 4.36
CA ILE A 12 2.66 2.58 4.96
C ILE A 12 3.65 2.33 3.82
N SER A 13 4.83 2.94 3.87
CA SER A 13 5.83 2.88 2.79
C SER A 13 7.26 2.68 3.33
N GLY A 14 8.19 2.32 2.42
CA GLY A 14 9.60 2.11 2.74
C GLY A 14 9.80 1.04 3.82
N GLU A 15 10.76 1.26 4.72
CA GLU A 15 11.13 0.33 5.79
C GLU A 15 9.96 0.02 6.75
N SER A 16 8.97 0.91 6.87
CA SER A 16 7.81 0.69 7.74
C SER A 16 6.93 -0.47 7.25
N VAL A 17 6.98 -0.82 5.96
CA VAL A 17 6.27 -1.99 5.42
C VAL A 17 6.83 -3.29 6.00
N GLU A 18 8.15 -3.38 6.19
CA GLU A 18 8.79 -4.56 6.76
C GLU A 18 8.42 -4.78 8.23
N VAL A 19 8.19 -3.71 8.97
CA VAL A 19 7.71 -3.80 10.37
C VAL A 19 6.22 -4.16 10.39
N ALA A 20 5.41 -3.49 9.57
CA ALA A 20 3.96 -3.68 9.55
C ALA A 20 3.52 -5.08 9.07
N LYS A 21 4.36 -5.78 8.29
CA LYS A 21 4.01 -7.11 7.74
C LYS A 21 3.71 -8.15 8.82
N ASP A 22 4.39 -8.06 9.98
CA ASP A 22 4.27 -9.01 11.08
C ASP A 22 3.30 -8.54 12.17
N MET A 23 2.75 -7.33 12.04
CA MET A 23 1.76 -6.77 12.96
C MET A 23 0.35 -7.21 12.58
N THR A 24 -0.50 -7.40 13.58
CA THR A 24 -1.95 -7.55 13.42
C THR A 24 -2.60 -6.23 13.01
N ASP A 25 -3.82 -6.32 12.48
CA ASP A 25 -4.59 -5.15 12.07
C ASP A 25 -4.90 -4.19 13.25
N ALA A 26 -5.16 -4.75 14.43
CA ALA A 26 -5.39 -3.97 15.65
C ALA A 26 -4.14 -3.21 16.12
N GLU A 27 -2.94 -3.81 15.97
CA GLU A 27 -1.68 -3.14 16.31
C GLU A 27 -1.39 -1.97 15.37
N ILE A 28 -1.61 -2.16 14.06
CA ILE A 28 -1.46 -1.10 13.06
C ILE A 28 -2.46 0.04 13.33
N LEU A 29 -3.73 -0.31 13.61
CA LEU A 29 -4.74 0.67 14.00
C LEU A 29 -4.32 1.45 15.25
N GLY A 30 -3.80 0.77 16.28
CA GLY A 30 -3.30 1.41 17.50
C GLY A 30 -2.18 2.41 17.22
N VAL A 31 -1.24 2.07 16.34
CA VAL A 31 -0.19 2.99 15.91
C VAL A 31 -0.78 4.20 15.18
N ALA A 32 -1.71 4.01 14.25
CA ALA A 32 -2.36 5.09 13.51
C ALA A 32 -3.14 6.04 14.44
N MET A 33 -3.94 5.51 15.36
CA MET A 33 -4.70 6.31 16.32
C MET A 33 -3.80 7.07 17.29
N ARG A 34 -2.69 6.48 17.72
CA ARG A 34 -1.67 7.18 18.53
C ARG A 34 -1.07 8.35 17.76
N ILE A 35 -0.74 8.17 16.47
CA ILE A 35 -0.21 9.25 15.63
C ILE A 35 -1.25 10.37 15.48
N LEU A 36 -2.50 10.03 15.15
CA LEU A 36 -3.57 11.02 15.00
C LEU A 36 -3.78 11.85 16.28
N ARG A 37 -3.79 11.20 17.46
CA ARG A 37 -3.90 11.89 18.76
C ARG A 37 -2.71 12.81 19.05
N ASN A 38 -1.51 12.43 18.62
CA ASN A 38 -0.32 13.25 18.75
C ASN A 38 -0.31 14.45 17.78
N VAL A 39 -0.97 14.34 16.63
CA VAL A 39 -1.11 15.45 15.66
C VAL A 39 -2.19 16.44 16.11
N PHE A 40 -3.30 15.94 16.64
CA PHE A 40 -4.46 16.75 17.05
C PHE A 40 -4.55 16.90 18.56
N THR A 41 -3.50 17.39 19.21
CA THR A 41 -3.40 17.48 20.68
C THR A 41 -4.49 18.32 21.33
N GLU A 42 -4.98 19.36 20.65
CA GLU A 42 -6.00 20.28 21.15
C GLU A 42 -7.43 19.73 21.02
N LYS A 43 -7.61 18.53 20.46
CA LYS A 43 -8.91 17.94 20.19
C LYS A 43 -8.95 16.48 20.63
N GLU A 44 -10.11 16.07 21.13
CA GLU A 44 -10.37 14.65 21.33
C GLU A 44 -10.52 13.96 19.96
N VAL A 45 -9.66 12.97 19.69
CA VAL A 45 -9.76 12.13 18.49
C VAL A 45 -10.57 10.87 18.84
N PRO A 46 -11.81 10.72 18.33
CA PRO A 46 -12.67 9.60 18.66
C PRO A 46 -12.13 8.29 18.07
N GLU A 47 -12.59 7.15 18.61
CA GLU A 47 -12.33 5.85 17.99
C GLU A 47 -13.03 5.74 16.61
N PRO A 48 -12.41 5.04 15.64
CA PRO A 48 -13.05 4.81 14.36
C PRO A 48 -14.18 3.77 14.49
N SER A 49 -15.28 4.00 13.78
CA SER A 49 -16.39 3.05 13.71
C SER A 49 -16.08 1.83 12.83
N ASP A 50 -15.16 2.00 11.88
CA ASP A 50 -14.75 0.95 10.94
C ASP A 50 -13.33 1.25 10.42
N TYR A 51 -12.62 0.21 10.00
CA TYR A 51 -11.28 0.29 9.42
C TYR A 51 -10.97 -0.97 8.62
N PHE A 52 -10.09 -0.85 7.62
CA PHE A 52 -9.48 -1.99 6.96
C PHE A 52 -8.01 -1.69 6.66
N ILE A 53 -7.21 -2.74 6.61
CA ILE A 53 -5.77 -2.67 6.31
C ILE A 53 -5.49 -3.61 5.15
N THR A 54 -4.80 -3.12 4.13
CA THR A 54 -4.44 -3.92 2.97
C THR A 54 -3.18 -4.75 3.23
N ARG A 55 -3.13 -5.95 2.66
CA ARG A 55 -2.00 -6.89 2.78
C ARG A 55 -1.48 -7.31 1.41
N TRP A 56 -1.24 -6.35 0.52
CA TRP A 56 -0.85 -6.58 -0.88
C TRP A 56 0.34 -7.54 -1.05
N ARG A 57 1.34 -7.45 -0.18
CA ARG A 57 2.51 -8.34 -0.19
C ARG A 57 2.16 -9.81 0.04
N ASN A 58 1.10 -10.09 0.79
CA ASN A 58 0.67 -11.44 1.15
C ASN A 58 -0.45 -11.95 0.24
N ASP A 59 -0.99 -11.10 -0.65
CA ASP A 59 -1.94 -11.54 -1.66
C ASP A 59 -1.20 -12.44 -2.66
N PRO A 60 -1.58 -13.73 -2.82
CA PRO A 60 -0.85 -14.66 -3.66
C PRO A 60 -0.85 -14.29 -5.15
N TYR A 61 -1.81 -13.46 -5.59
CA TYR A 61 -1.96 -13.06 -6.99
C TYR A 61 -1.38 -11.68 -7.30
N ALA A 62 -1.17 -10.83 -6.28
CA ALA A 62 -0.55 -9.52 -6.46
C ALA A 62 0.91 -9.49 -5.97
N GLN A 63 1.16 -9.88 -4.72
CA GLN A 63 2.48 -9.88 -4.05
C GLN A 63 3.23 -8.53 -4.01
N MET A 64 2.68 -7.48 -4.61
CA MET A 64 3.24 -6.13 -4.68
C MET A 64 2.13 -5.09 -4.82
N ALA A 65 2.49 -3.82 -4.71
CA ALA A 65 1.58 -2.71 -4.99
C ALA A 65 1.77 -2.17 -6.43
N TYR A 66 3.03 -2.00 -6.85
CA TYR A 66 3.45 -1.53 -8.18
C TYR A 66 4.96 -1.73 -8.34
N SER A 67 5.44 -1.80 -9.58
CA SER A 67 6.85 -1.93 -9.94
C SER A 67 7.63 -0.62 -9.77
N PHE A 68 8.95 -0.73 -9.67
CA PHE A 68 9.87 0.41 -9.70
C PHE A 68 11.22 -0.01 -10.28
N VAL A 69 11.97 0.96 -10.84
CA VAL A 69 13.33 0.70 -11.36
C VAL A 69 14.30 0.59 -10.18
N GLY A 70 14.80 -0.62 -9.95
CA GLY A 70 15.80 -0.90 -8.92
C GLY A 70 17.15 -0.25 -9.23
N THR A 71 18.00 -0.11 -8.21
CA THR A 71 19.36 0.41 -8.41
C THR A 71 20.13 -0.44 -9.42
N GLY A 72 20.61 0.19 -10.49
CA GLY A 72 21.33 -0.48 -11.58
C GLY A 72 20.44 -0.94 -12.74
N GLY A 73 19.11 -0.87 -12.61
CA GLY A 73 18.17 -1.11 -13.70
C GLY A 73 17.91 0.15 -14.54
N SER A 74 17.14 -0.02 -15.61
CA SER A 74 16.74 1.07 -16.50
C SER A 74 15.28 0.90 -16.96
N GLY A 75 14.74 1.91 -17.66
CA GLY A 75 13.42 1.79 -18.27
C GLY A 75 13.35 0.71 -19.37
N GLU A 76 14.49 0.35 -19.96
CA GLU A 76 14.58 -0.69 -21.00
C GLU A 76 14.18 -2.07 -20.46
N ASP A 77 14.29 -2.28 -19.13
CA ASP A 77 13.84 -3.52 -18.50
C ASP A 77 12.33 -3.76 -18.71
N TYR A 78 11.51 -2.71 -18.82
CA TYR A 78 10.08 -2.85 -19.16
C TYR A 78 9.86 -3.23 -20.62
N ASP A 79 10.67 -2.69 -21.53
CA ASP A 79 10.60 -3.03 -22.96
C ASP A 79 10.98 -4.51 -23.19
N GLU A 80 12.00 -4.99 -22.49
CA GLU A 80 12.41 -6.40 -22.53
C GLU A 80 11.30 -7.34 -22.00
N VAL A 81 10.62 -6.97 -20.91
CA VAL A 81 9.46 -7.74 -20.39
C VAL A 81 8.29 -7.76 -21.38
N ALA A 82 8.07 -6.67 -22.12
CA ALA A 82 7.02 -6.58 -23.12
C ALA A 82 7.29 -7.40 -24.40
N ALA A 83 8.54 -7.84 -24.62
CA ALA A 83 8.93 -8.54 -25.84
C ALA A 83 8.20 -9.90 -25.99
N PRO A 84 7.59 -10.19 -27.16
CA PRO A 84 6.89 -11.45 -27.37
C PRO A 84 7.85 -12.62 -27.56
N VAL A 85 7.47 -13.79 -27.05
CA VAL A 85 8.26 -15.03 -27.20
C VAL A 85 7.69 -15.89 -28.33
N GLY A 86 8.51 -16.13 -29.35
CA GLY A 86 8.16 -17.00 -30.49
C GLY A 86 6.96 -16.54 -31.32
N GLY A 87 6.58 -15.26 -31.22
CA GLY A 87 5.40 -14.69 -31.88
C GLY A 87 4.07 -15.29 -31.42
N ARG A 88 4.03 -15.91 -30.24
CA ARG A 88 2.83 -16.62 -29.72
C ARG A 88 2.48 -16.24 -28.29
N LEU A 89 3.49 -16.02 -27.45
CA LEU A 89 3.30 -15.57 -26.07
C LEU A 89 3.56 -14.07 -26.01
N PHE A 90 2.58 -13.34 -25.49
CA PHE A 90 2.63 -11.89 -25.34
C PHE A 90 2.49 -11.55 -23.86
N PHE A 91 3.20 -10.52 -23.44
CA PHE A 91 3.17 -10.01 -22.07
C PHE A 91 2.53 -8.63 -22.07
N ALA A 92 1.73 -8.35 -21.04
CA ALA A 92 1.12 -7.06 -20.79
C ALA A 92 0.96 -6.88 -19.28
N GLY A 93 0.91 -5.63 -18.82
CA GLY A 93 0.87 -5.30 -17.40
C GLY A 93 1.07 -3.80 -17.20
N GLU A 94 1.32 -3.41 -15.95
CA GLU A 94 1.70 -2.05 -15.59
C GLU A 94 2.99 -1.59 -16.30
N VAL A 95 3.12 -0.26 -16.46
CA VAL A 95 4.20 0.43 -17.18
C VAL A 95 4.69 1.62 -16.35
#